data_AF-A0A371X528-F1
#
_entry.id   AF-A0A371X528-F1
#
_cell.length_a   1.000
_cell.length_b   1.000
_cell.length_c   1.000
_cell.angle_alpha   90.00
_cell.angle_beta   90.00
_cell.angle_gamma   90.00
#
_symmetry.space_group_name_H-M   'P 1'
#
loop_
_entity.id
_entity.type
_entity.pdbx_description
1 polymer ?
#
loop_
_entity_poly.entity_id
_entity_poly.type
_entity_poly.pdbx_seq_one_letter_code
_entity_poly.pdbx_strand_id
1 'polypeptide(L)'
;MRNLIFRCRSRAGHRQVAKTIEGSGIVMSRHHPGIVTLACAAALLASAVSAGAHASDAFAHFELRLGLEAGAGAGAASALALALPFGLPPLEARTILRALHLLGLCAGLGSVIVLDVLLARAVLRGRFEMRNANMLVILARVTGAGLLALWVSGLGFLALYWFDQPALLDNPKILAKVVIVAVLTINGILLHAYCLPRFEERLSEEPLLSMPAGLRTSMIAVATISAVSWYAAFGLGLAREFNGRVPAQTLLSLWALSTMAAFLLAWLAMAVLERHRRRGRKGPGRGPGPGPGPRIAPSA
;
A
#
# COMPACT_ATOMS: atom_id res chain seq x y z
N MET A 1 -2.99 28.11 3.82
CA MET A 1 -3.68 28.69 2.65
C MET A 1 -2.87 29.84 2.04
N ARG A 2 -1.80 29.57 1.27
CA ARG A 2 -1.02 30.66 0.64
C ARG A 2 -0.31 30.32 -0.69
N ASN A 3 -0.57 29.16 -1.30
CA ASN A 3 0.15 28.72 -2.51
C ASN A 3 -0.71 28.48 -3.77
N LEU A 4 -2.01 28.79 -3.75
CA LEU A 4 -2.87 28.57 -4.94
C LEU A 4 -2.93 29.74 -5.93
N ILE A 5 -2.47 30.94 -5.57
CA ILE A 5 -2.64 32.14 -6.42
C ILE A 5 -1.48 32.31 -7.43
N PHE A 6 -0.31 31.71 -7.21
CA PHE A 6 0.85 31.92 -8.10
C PHE A 6 0.86 31.04 -9.37
N ARG A 7 0.05 29.97 -9.44
CA ARG A 7 0.07 29.04 -10.60
C ARG A 7 -0.75 29.49 -11.81
N CYS A 8 -1.58 30.52 -11.70
CA CYS A 8 -2.42 30.95 -12.83
C CYS A 8 -1.69 31.82 -13.86
N ARG A 9 -0.55 32.45 -13.50
CA ARG A 9 0.16 33.40 -14.39
C ARG A 9 1.30 32.79 -15.23
N SER A 10 1.69 31.54 -14.97
CA SER A 10 2.82 30.86 -15.64
C SER A 10 2.41 30.06 -16.91
N ARG A 11 1.12 29.80 -17.13
CA ARG A 11 0.64 28.96 -18.25
C ARG A 11 0.78 29.56 -19.66
N ALA A 12 1.00 30.86 -19.79
CA ALA A 12 1.13 31.51 -21.10
C ALA A 12 2.54 31.40 -21.71
N GLY A 13 3.61 31.41 -20.88
CA GLY A 13 5.00 31.32 -21.36
C GLY A 13 5.47 29.92 -21.75
N HIS A 14 4.89 28.87 -21.14
CA HIS A 14 5.30 27.48 -21.40
C HIS A 14 4.81 26.90 -22.74
N ARG A 15 3.78 27.51 -23.38
CA ARG A 15 3.33 27.06 -24.72
C ARG A 15 4.29 27.47 -25.84
N GLN A 16 5.10 28.51 -25.64
CA GLN A 16 6.05 28.96 -26.66
C GLN A 16 7.33 28.10 -26.66
N VAL A 17 7.78 27.65 -25.48
CA VAL A 17 9.00 26.83 -25.34
C VAL A 17 8.77 25.37 -25.75
N ALA A 18 7.55 24.86 -25.61
CA ALA A 18 7.21 23.49 -26.00
C ALA A 18 7.20 23.24 -27.53
N LYS A 19 7.14 24.30 -28.36
CA LYS A 19 7.18 24.17 -29.83
C LYS A 19 8.59 24.10 -30.42
N THR A 20 9.64 24.40 -29.65
CA THR A 20 11.02 24.38 -30.15
C THR A 20 11.73 23.04 -29.91
N ILE A 21 11.11 22.11 -29.17
CA ILE A 21 11.66 20.76 -28.89
C ILE A 21 10.86 19.67 -29.63
N GLU A 22 10.30 20.00 -30.80
CA GLU A 22 9.61 19.03 -31.68
C GLU A 22 10.50 18.54 -32.84
N GLY A 23 11.78 18.93 -32.87
CA GLY A 23 12.75 18.58 -33.92
C GLY A 23 13.76 17.47 -33.58
N SER A 24 13.77 16.97 -32.34
CA SER A 24 14.74 15.96 -31.91
C SER A 24 14.04 14.62 -31.73
N GLY A 25 14.12 13.76 -32.75
CA GLY A 25 13.56 12.41 -32.79
C GLY A 25 14.18 11.43 -31.79
N ILE A 26 14.10 11.74 -30.49
CA ILE A 26 14.32 10.78 -29.41
C ILE A 26 12.94 10.28 -29.00
N VAL A 27 12.49 9.22 -29.67
CA VAL A 27 11.34 8.42 -29.25
C VAL A 27 11.72 7.77 -27.92
N MET A 28 11.48 8.48 -26.81
CA MET A 28 11.55 7.89 -25.48
C MET A 28 10.46 6.83 -25.42
N SER A 29 10.88 5.56 -25.48
CA SER A 29 10.05 4.37 -25.35
C SER A 29 8.92 4.61 -24.33
N ARG A 30 7.67 4.58 -24.82
CA ARG A 30 6.46 4.57 -23.97
C ARG A 30 6.43 3.24 -23.21
N HIS A 31 7.28 3.09 -22.20
CA HIS A 31 7.10 2.02 -21.23
C HIS A 31 5.76 2.25 -20.54
N HIS A 32 4.79 1.36 -20.80
CA HIS A 32 3.49 1.40 -20.16
C HIS A 32 3.70 1.27 -18.64
N PRO A 33 3.47 2.32 -17.85
CA PRO A 33 3.83 2.34 -16.43
C PRO A 33 3.14 1.21 -15.64
N GLY A 34 1.96 0.78 -16.09
CA GLY A 34 1.23 -0.33 -15.49
C GLY A 34 1.91 -1.69 -15.65
N ILE A 35 2.62 -1.94 -16.76
CA ILE A 35 3.34 -3.21 -16.99
C ILE A 35 4.53 -3.31 -16.03
N VAL A 36 5.25 -2.21 -15.84
CA VAL A 36 6.40 -2.15 -14.93
C VAL A 36 5.96 -2.39 -13.48
N THR A 37 4.89 -1.73 -13.01
CA THR A 37 4.40 -1.93 -11.64
C THR A 37 3.89 -3.35 -11.40
N LEU A 38 3.22 -3.95 -12.38
CA LEU A 38 2.76 -5.35 -12.28
C LEU A 38 3.92 -6.33 -12.25
N ALA A 39 4.92 -6.14 -13.11
CA ALA A 39 6.12 -6.97 -13.11
C ALA A 39 6.88 -6.85 -11.78
N CYS A 40 7.02 -5.64 -11.24
CA CYS A 40 7.61 -5.41 -9.92
C CYS A 40 6.80 -6.07 -8.80
N ALA A 41 5.46 -5.97 -8.83
CA ALA A 41 4.58 -6.60 -7.86
C ALA A 41 4.68 -8.14 -7.90
N ALA A 42 4.64 -8.72 -9.09
CA ALA A 42 4.78 -10.17 -9.28
C ALA A 42 6.17 -10.66 -8.84
N ALA A 43 7.23 -9.93 -9.21
CA ALA A 43 8.58 -10.23 -8.77
C ALA A 43 8.71 -10.13 -7.24
N LEU A 44 8.10 -9.12 -6.62
CA LEU A 44 8.12 -8.95 -5.16
C LEU A 44 7.41 -10.10 -4.44
N LEU A 45 6.26 -10.56 -4.95
CA LEU A 45 5.55 -11.72 -4.42
C LEU A 45 6.37 -13.02 -4.59
N ALA A 46 6.94 -13.24 -5.77
CA ALA A 46 7.76 -14.42 -6.05
C ALA A 46 9.02 -14.45 -5.18
N SER A 47 9.72 -13.33 -5.07
CA SER A 47 10.90 -13.17 -4.21
C SER A 47 10.57 -13.34 -2.73
N ALA A 48 9.39 -12.92 -2.27
CA ALA A 48 8.97 -13.12 -0.89
C ALA A 48 8.72 -14.62 -0.60
N VAL A 49 8.09 -15.34 -1.53
CA VAL A 49 7.86 -16.79 -1.39
C VAL A 49 9.17 -17.57 -1.41
N SER A 50 10.09 -17.23 -2.31
CA SER A 50 11.42 -17.88 -2.37
C SER A 50 12.29 -17.52 -1.16
N ALA A 51 12.22 -16.29 -0.66
CA ALA A 51 12.88 -15.91 0.59
C ALA A 51 12.41 -16.79 1.76
N GLY A 52 11.14 -17.19 1.80
CA GLY A 52 10.64 -18.14 2.80
C GLY A 52 11.29 -19.53 2.77
N ALA A 53 11.80 -19.96 1.62
CA ALA A 53 12.49 -21.24 1.46
C ALA A 53 13.98 -21.17 1.85
N HIS A 54 14.59 -19.99 1.77
CA HIS A 54 16.01 -19.77 2.08
C HIS A 54 16.26 -19.03 3.40
N ALA A 55 15.23 -18.43 4.01
CA ALA A 55 15.35 -17.64 5.23
C ALA A 55 15.78 -18.47 6.44
N SER A 56 15.43 -19.77 6.47
CA SER A 56 15.94 -20.70 7.49
C SER A 56 17.46 -20.81 7.45
N ASP A 57 18.03 -20.89 6.25
CA ASP A 57 19.47 -21.10 6.05
C ASP A 57 20.25 -19.79 6.26
N ALA A 58 19.68 -18.67 5.83
CA ALA A 58 20.28 -17.35 5.98
C ALA A 58 20.36 -16.88 7.44
N PHE A 59 19.32 -17.15 8.25
CA PHE A 59 19.34 -16.82 9.68
C PHE A 59 20.35 -17.70 10.44
N ALA A 60 20.41 -19.00 10.13
CA ALA A 60 21.42 -19.90 10.71
C ALA A 60 22.86 -19.43 10.43
N HIS A 61 23.13 -18.93 9.22
CA HIS A 61 24.44 -18.36 8.88
C HIS A 61 24.72 -17.00 9.55
N PHE A 62 23.70 -16.18 9.76
CA PHE A 62 23.82 -14.90 10.48
C PHE A 62 24.10 -15.14 11.97
N GLU A 63 23.37 -16.05 12.61
CA GLU A 63 23.60 -16.54 13.98
C GLU A 63 25.03 -17.05 14.16
N LEU A 64 25.52 -17.91 13.24
CA LEU A 64 26.89 -18.44 13.31
C LEU A 64 27.97 -17.35 13.25
N ARG A 65 27.72 -16.27 12.51
CA ARG A 65 28.70 -15.20 12.27
C ARG A 65 28.72 -14.14 13.38
N LEU A 66 27.59 -13.94 14.08
CA LEU A 66 27.47 -13.03 15.21
C LEU A 66 27.62 -13.73 16.57
N GLY A 67 27.37 -15.03 16.65
CA GLY A 67 27.58 -15.85 17.86
C GLY A 67 29.05 -15.98 18.27
N LEU A 68 29.99 -15.70 17.37
CA LEU A 68 31.42 -15.54 17.69
C LEU A 68 31.74 -14.23 18.43
N GLU A 69 30.84 -13.23 18.40
CA GLU A 69 31.02 -11.91 19.02
C GLU A 69 30.08 -11.69 20.23
N ALA A 70 28.95 -12.41 20.32
CA ALA A 70 27.88 -12.16 21.29
C ALA A 70 27.97 -12.98 22.60
N GLY A 71 29.19 -13.27 23.08
CA GLY A 71 29.42 -14.04 24.32
C GLY A 71 29.14 -13.30 25.64
N ALA A 72 28.55 -12.11 25.64
CA ALA A 72 28.34 -11.33 26.86
C ALA A 72 27.03 -10.53 26.81
N GLY A 73 25.97 -10.99 27.48
CA GLY A 73 24.76 -10.17 27.63
C GLY A 73 23.47 -10.85 28.05
N ALA A 74 23.50 -11.94 28.83
CA ALA A 74 22.28 -12.46 29.44
C ALA A 74 21.78 -11.47 30.51
N GLY A 75 20.67 -10.77 30.25
CA GLY A 75 19.99 -9.90 31.24
C GLY A 75 19.57 -8.50 30.77
N ALA A 76 19.79 -8.13 29.50
CA ALA A 76 19.49 -6.77 29.01
C ALA A 76 18.00 -6.40 29.08
N ALA A 77 17.08 -7.36 28.94
CA ALA A 77 15.64 -7.10 28.93
C ALA A 77 15.06 -6.76 30.30
N SER A 78 15.56 -7.40 31.37
CA SER A 78 15.16 -7.13 32.75
C SER A 78 15.73 -5.81 33.28
N ALA A 79 16.78 -5.28 32.65
CA ALA A 79 17.44 -4.04 33.06
C ALA A 79 16.68 -2.77 32.64
N LEU A 80 15.82 -2.85 31.61
CA LEU A 80 15.08 -1.70 31.09
C LEU A 80 13.62 -1.70 31.54
N ALA A 81 13.42 -1.39 32.82
CA ALA A 81 12.11 -1.28 33.44
C ALA A 81 11.79 0.19 33.80
N LEU A 82 10.65 0.71 33.36
CA LEU A 82 10.21 2.06 33.71
C LEU A 82 9.45 2.01 35.03
N ALA A 83 10.02 2.59 36.09
CA ALA A 83 9.35 2.72 37.38
C ALA A 83 8.13 3.64 37.26
N LEU A 84 6.98 3.18 37.77
CA LEU A 84 5.75 3.96 37.79
C LEU A 84 5.49 4.54 39.19
N PRO A 85 4.85 5.72 39.29
CA PRO A 85 4.40 6.25 40.58
C PRO A 85 3.26 5.40 41.17
N PHE A 86 2.94 5.65 42.45
CA PHE A 86 1.80 5.05 43.17
C PHE A 86 1.91 3.55 43.51
N GLY A 87 3.14 3.01 43.60
CA GLY A 87 3.35 1.61 44.01
C GLY A 87 2.96 0.59 42.95
N LEU A 88 2.80 1.01 41.69
CA LEU A 88 2.53 0.13 40.56
C LEU A 88 3.79 -0.67 40.17
N PRO A 89 3.65 -1.92 39.68
CA PRO A 89 4.78 -2.69 39.19
C PRO A 89 5.44 -1.97 38.01
N PRO A 90 6.77 -2.07 37.86
CA PRO A 90 7.49 -1.37 36.80
C PRO A 90 7.13 -1.92 35.43
N LEU A 91 7.07 -1.04 34.42
CA LEU A 91 6.78 -1.45 33.05
C LEU A 91 8.02 -2.03 32.39
N GLU A 92 7.97 -3.33 32.12
CA GLU A 92 9.00 -4.01 31.34
C GLU A 92 9.04 -3.51 29.90
N ALA A 93 10.23 -3.43 29.31
CA ALA A 93 10.44 -3.10 27.90
C ALA A 93 9.55 -3.95 26.96
N ARG A 94 9.37 -5.24 27.26
CA ARG A 94 8.52 -6.15 26.49
C ARG A 94 7.05 -5.68 26.43
N THR A 95 6.54 -5.11 27.51
CA THR A 95 5.17 -4.58 27.58
C THR A 95 5.04 -3.29 26.77
N ILE A 96 6.03 -2.40 26.89
CA ILE A 96 6.08 -1.14 26.12
C ILE A 96 6.14 -1.44 24.61
N LEU A 97 7.01 -2.36 24.18
CA LEU A 97 7.13 -2.77 22.78
C LEU A 97 5.83 -3.39 22.27
N ARG A 98 5.15 -4.22 23.07
CA ARG A 98 3.87 -4.82 22.69
C ARG A 98 2.79 -3.76 22.50
N ALA A 99 2.71 -2.79 23.43
CA ALA A 99 1.77 -1.69 23.33
C ALA A 99 2.04 -0.85 22.08
N LEU A 100 3.29 -0.44 21.84
CA LEU A 100 3.69 0.30 20.64
C LEU A 100 3.36 -0.47 19.35
N HIS A 101 3.63 -1.77 19.32
CA HIS A 101 3.35 -2.63 18.17
C HIS A 101 1.84 -2.70 17.87
N LEU A 102 1.01 -2.92 18.90
CA LEU A 102 -0.44 -2.98 18.75
C LEU A 102 -1.03 -1.62 18.34
N LEU A 103 -0.54 -0.52 18.91
CA LEU A 103 -0.94 0.82 18.49
C LEU A 103 -0.59 1.08 17.02
N GLY A 104 0.62 0.70 16.60
CA GLY A 104 1.05 0.80 15.21
C GLY A 104 0.17 -0.03 14.28
N LEU A 105 -0.15 -1.27 14.68
CA LEU A 105 -1.05 -2.16 13.93
C LEU A 105 -2.45 -1.58 13.79
N CYS A 106 -3.05 -1.11 14.88
CA CYS A 106 -4.39 -0.51 14.89
C CYS A 106 -4.45 0.76 14.04
N ALA A 107 -3.47 1.65 14.18
CA ALA A 107 -3.40 2.89 13.41
C ALA A 107 -3.24 2.61 11.92
N GLY A 108 -2.34 1.69 11.55
CA GLY A 108 -2.08 1.31 10.16
C GLY A 108 -3.25 0.59 9.51
N LEU A 109 -3.67 -0.55 10.07
CA LEU A 109 -4.77 -1.35 9.53
C LEU A 109 -6.08 -0.55 9.50
N GLY A 110 -6.40 0.18 10.56
CA GLY A 110 -7.60 1.03 10.62
C GLY A 110 -7.60 2.10 9.52
N SER A 111 -6.46 2.74 9.28
CA SER A 111 -6.34 3.75 8.22
C SER A 111 -6.52 3.17 6.82
N VAL A 112 -5.95 1.99 6.56
CA VAL A 112 -6.09 1.29 5.28
C VAL A 112 -7.54 0.87 5.04
N ILE A 113 -8.25 0.37 6.06
CA ILE A 113 -9.68 0.02 5.93
C ILE A 113 -10.50 1.24 5.51
N VAL A 114 -10.29 2.38 6.18
CA VAL A 114 -11.01 3.62 5.84
C VAL A 114 -10.64 4.07 4.43
N LEU A 115 -9.36 4.01 4.06
CA LEU A 115 -8.86 4.36 2.74
C LEU A 115 -9.55 3.52 1.63
N ASP A 116 -9.62 2.21 1.83
CA ASP A 116 -10.23 1.29 0.88
C ASP A 116 -11.73 1.55 0.71
N VAL A 117 -12.45 1.83 1.80
CA VAL A 117 -13.87 2.21 1.76
C VAL A 117 -14.08 3.52 1.00
N LEU A 118 -13.22 4.53 1.21
CA LEU A 118 -13.30 5.80 0.50
C LEU A 118 -13.03 5.63 -1.00
N LEU A 119 -12.02 4.84 -1.38
CA LEU A 119 -11.73 4.53 -2.78
C LEU A 119 -12.86 3.74 -3.43
N ALA A 120 -13.40 2.71 -2.76
CA ALA A 120 -14.51 1.92 -3.27
C ALA A 120 -15.75 2.80 -3.52
N ARG A 121 -16.09 3.69 -2.58
CA ARG A 121 -17.19 4.65 -2.74
C ARG A 121 -16.96 5.60 -3.92
N ALA A 122 -15.74 6.11 -4.08
CA ALA A 122 -15.40 6.99 -5.20
C ALA A 122 -15.50 6.27 -6.56
N VAL A 123 -15.06 5.02 -6.62
CA VAL A 123 -15.20 4.16 -7.80
C VAL A 123 -16.68 3.96 -8.14
N LEU A 124 -17.51 3.56 -7.18
CA LEU A 124 -18.93 3.30 -7.39
C LEU A 124 -19.70 4.56 -7.83
N ARG A 125 -19.45 5.70 -7.18
CA ARG A 125 -20.08 7.00 -7.51
C ARG A 125 -19.51 7.67 -8.75
N GLY A 126 -18.29 7.30 -9.14
CA GLY A 126 -17.62 7.85 -10.33
C GLY A 126 -17.19 9.29 -10.18
N ARG A 127 -17.12 9.80 -8.96
CA ARG A 127 -16.65 11.14 -8.62
C ARG A 127 -15.81 11.05 -7.36
N PHE A 128 -14.75 11.84 -7.32
CA PHE A 128 -13.89 11.96 -6.15
C PHE A 128 -14.10 13.33 -5.52
N GLU A 129 -14.61 13.39 -4.29
CA GLU A 129 -14.81 14.65 -3.59
C GLU A 129 -13.48 15.20 -3.08
N MET A 130 -13.23 16.51 -3.23
CA MET A 130 -12.00 17.15 -2.74
C MET A 130 -11.82 17.00 -1.21
N ARG A 131 -12.92 16.95 -0.44
CA ARG A 131 -12.89 16.62 1.00
C ARG A 131 -12.27 15.25 1.26
N ASN A 132 -12.50 14.27 0.38
CA ASN A 132 -11.91 12.95 0.52
C ASN A 132 -10.41 12.98 0.23
N ALA A 133 -9.92 13.88 -0.64
CA ALA A 133 -8.49 14.00 -0.97
C ALA A 133 -7.64 14.32 0.26
N ASN A 134 -8.06 15.31 1.06
CA ASN A 134 -7.37 15.65 2.30
C ASN A 134 -7.38 14.48 3.29
N MET A 135 -8.48 13.73 3.35
CA MET A 135 -8.58 12.54 4.19
C MET A 135 -7.59 11.45 3.75
N LEU A 136 -7.41 11.22 2.44
CA LEU A 136 -6.43 10.25 1.95
C LEU A 136 -5.01 10.59 2.41
N VAL A 137 -4.62 11.87 2.35
CA VAL A 137 -3.28 12.30 2.78
C VAL A 137 -3.09 12.05 4.27
N ILE A 138 -4.10 12.35 5.08
CA ILE A 138 -4.06 12.09 6.54
C ILE A 138 -3.93 10.59 6.79
N LEU A 139 -4.78 9.77 6.17
CA LEU A 139 -4.76 8.31 6.34
C LEU A 139 -3.44 7.70 5.86
N ALA A 140 -2.85 8.19 4.76
CA ALA A 140 -1.55 7.75 4.28
C ALA A 140 -0.44 8.06 5.30
N ARG A 141 -0.45 9.25 5.91
CA ARG A 141 0.49 9.63 6.98
C ARG A 141 0.33 8.77 8.22
N VAL A 142 -0.91 8.53 8.66
CA VAL A 142 -1.20 7.66 9.82
C VAL A 142 -0.77 6.23 9.53
N THR A 143 -1.00 5.73 8.30
CA THR A 143 -0.52 4.41 7.86
C THR A 143 1.00 4.33 7.91
N GLY A 144 1.70 5.35 7.42
CA GLY A 144 3.17 5.42 7.48
C GLY A 144 3.70 5.47 8.91
N ALA A 145 3.07 6.24 9.80
CA ALA A 145 3.41 6.27 11.23
C ALA A 145 3.17 4.91 11.91
N GLY A 146 2.07 4.24 11.57
CA GLY A 146 1.77 2.88 12.04
C GLY A 146 2.82 1.87 11.58
N LEU A 147 3.24 1.93 10.32
CA LEU A 147 4.30 1.09 9.78
C LEU A 147 5.65 1.34 10.46
N LEU A 148 5.99 2.61 10.73
CA LEU A 148 7.19 2.96 11.49
C LEU A 148 7.14 2.38 12.91
N ALA A 149 6.00 2.51 13.60
CA ALA A 149 5.82 1.93 14.92
C ALA A 149 5.95 0.40 14.90
N LEU A 150 5.44 -0.29 13.87
CA LEU A 150 5.64 -1.72 13.68
C LEU A 150 7.10 -2.10 13.51
N TRP A 151 7.87 -1.34 12.72
CA TRP A 151 9.31 -1.59 12.55
C TRP A 151 10.09 -1.37 13.83
N VAL A 152 9.90 -0.23 14.50
CA VAL A 152 10.61 0.10 15.74
C VAL A 152 10.33 -0.95 16.81
N SER A 153 9.06 -1.31 17.01
CA SER A 153 8.69 -2.32 17.99
C SER A 153 9.09 -3.74 17.59
N GLY A 154 8.97 -4.09 16.29
CA GLY A 154 9.34 -5.40 15.76
C GLY A 154 10.84 -5.67 15.84
N LEU A 155 11.68 -4.71 15.46
CA LEU A 155 13.13 -4.78 15.63
C LEU A 155 13.50 -4.81 17.11
N GLY A 156 12.78 -4.07 17.97
CA GLY A 156 12.91 -4.18 19.42
C GLY A 156 12.66 -5.61 19.93
N PHE A 157 11.62 -6.28 19.45
CA PHE A 157 11.37 -7.69 19.81
C PHE A 157 12.48 -8.62 19.31
N LEU A 158 12.96 -8.45 18.08
CA LEU A 158 14.07 -9.25 17.56
C LEU A 158 15.35 -9.06 18.39
N ALA A 159 15.65 -7.83 18.79
CA ALA A 159 16.78 -7.54 19.67
C ALA A 159 16.62 -8.22 21.04
N LEU A 160 15.42 -8.17 21.64
CA LEU A 160 15.17 -8.88 22.91
C LEU A 160 15.29 -10.40 22.75
N TYR A 161 14.82 -10.97 21.64
CA TYR A 161 14.98 -12.41 21.38
C TYR A 161 16.44 -12.80 21.20
N TRP A 162 17.25 -11.97 20.54
CA TRP A 162 18.68 -12.20 20.41
C TRP A 162 19.39 -12.35 21.76
N PHE A 163 19.09 -11.47 22.73
CA PHE A 163 19.76 -11.50 24.04
C PHE A 163 19.17 -12.50 25.04
N ASP A 164 17.85 -12.71 25.03
CA ASP A 164 17.19 -13.54 26.04
C ASP A 164 16.92 -14.98 25.57
N GLN A 165 16.50 -15.16 24.31
CA GLN A 165 15.92 -16.41 23.79
C GLN A 165 16.18 -16.56 22.27
N PRO A 166 17.44 -16.77 21.84
CA PRO A 166 17.81 -16.77 20.42
C PRO A 166 17.07 -17.83 19.60
N ALA A 167 16.73 -18.97 20.22
CA ALA A 167 15.91 -20.02 19.59
C ALA A 167 14.54 -19.54 19.06
N LEU A 168 14.03 -18.39 19.52
CA LEU A 168 12.80 -17.80 18.98
C LEU A 168 13.02 -17.15 17.60
N LEU A 169 14.24 -16.76 17.24
CA LEU A 169 14.54 -16.13 15.95
C LEU A 169 14.37 -17.10 14.78
N ASP A 170 14.61 -18.39 15.01
CA ASP A 170 14.35 -19.47 14.05
C ASP A 170 12.86 -19.78 13.86
N ASN A 171 11.96 -19.09 14.58
CA ASN A 171 10.54 -19.34 14.47
C ASN A 171 10.03 -18.95 13.07
N PRO A 172 9.53 -19.91 12.26
CA PRO A 172 9.13 -19.67 10.87
C PRO A 172 8.05 -18.59 10.75
N LYS A 173 7.22 -18.46 11.78
CA LYS A 173 6.17 -17.44 11.83
C LYS A 173 6.72 -16.03 11.99
N ILE A 174 7.82 -15.86 12.72
CA ILE A 174 8.47 -14.56 12.90
C ILE A 174 9.11 -14.14 11.57
N LEU A 175 9.83 -15.05 10.92
CA LEU A 175 10.39 -14.83 9.58
C LEU A 175 9.32 -14.39 8.58
N ALA A 176 8.17 -15.10 8.53
CA ALA A 176 7.07 -14.74 7.66
C ALA A 176 6.53 -13.32 7.93
N LYS A 177 6.40 -12.91 9.20
CA LYS A 177 5.98 -11.54 9.56
C LYS A 177 6.96 -10.49 9.07
N VAL A 178 8.26 -10.71 9.27
CA VAL A 178 9.31 -9.76 8.84
C VAL A 178 9.28 -9.60 7.32
N VAL A 179 9.18 -10.70 6.57
CA VAL A 179 9.08 -10.66 5.11
C VAL A 179 7.83 -9.90 4.65
N ILE A 180 6.66 -10.18 5.24
CA ILE A 180 5.40 -9.49 4.89
C ILE A 180 5.52 -7.98 5.17
N VAL A 181 6.07 -7.58 6.32
CA VAL A 181 6.26 -6.16 6.67
C VAL A 181 7.30 -5.48 5.75
N ALA A 182 8.35 -6.20 5.34
CA ALA A 182 9.32 -5.71 4.36
C ALA A 182 8.67 -5.47 2.99
N VAL A 183 7.89 -6.43 2.49
CA VAL A 183 7.11 -6.27 1.24
C VAL A 183 6.14 -5.10 1.36
N LEU A 184 5.43 -4.98 2.49
CA LEU A 184 4.52 -3.87 2.75
C LEU A 184 5.25 -2.52 2.70
N THR A 185 6.47 -2.45 3.20
CA THR A 185 7.31 -1.24 3.19
C THR A 185 7.75 -0.87 1.78
N ILE A 186 8.24 -1.85 1.01
CA ILE A 186 8.60 -1.64 -0.41
C ILE A 186 7.38 -1.19 -1.21
N ASN A 187 6.21 -1.82 -0.99
CA ASN A 187 4.96 -1.43 -1.63
C ASN A 187 4.53 -0.02 -1.23
N GLY A 188 4.71 0.38 0.04
CA GLY A 188 4.46 1.74 0.50
C GLY A 188 5.35 2.77 -0.20
N ILE A 189 6.65 2.47 -0.36
CA ILE A 189 7.58 3.32 -1.11
C ILE A 189 7.11 3.46 -2.57
N LEU A 190 6.73 2.36 -3.22
CA LEU A 190 6.20 2.38 -4.59
C LEU A 190 4.91 3.22 -4.70
N LEU A 191 4.01 3.12 -3.72
CA LEU A 191 2.79 3.92 -3.65
C LEU A 191 3.14 5.42 -3.60
N HIS A 192 4.04 5.82 -2.71
CA HIS A 192 4.43 7.21 -2.52
C HIS A 192 5.23 7.79 -3.71
N ALA A 193 6.12 7.01 -4.30
CA ALA A 193 6.95 7.45 -5.41
C ALA A 193 6.20 7.47 -6.75
N TYR A 194 5.30 6.52 -6.99
CA TYR A 194 4.67 6.34 -8.30
C TYR A 194 3.18 6.65 -8.32
N CYS A 195 2.41 6.12 -7.37
CA CYS A 195 0.95 6.20 -7.44
C CYS A 195 0.42 7.54 -6.96
N LEU A 196 0.87 8.04 -5.80
CA LEU A 196 0.35 9.28 -5.20
C LEU A 196 0.54 10.53 -6.07
N PRO A 197 1.72 10.79 -6.69
CA PRO A 197 1.88 11.97 -7.53
C PRO A 197 0.89 11.98 -8.71
N ARG A 198 0.67 10.81 -9.32
CA ARG A 198 -0.28 10.63 -10.43
C ARG A 198 -1.73 10.70 -9.96
N PHE A 199 -1.98 10.35 -8.70
CA PHE A 199 -3.30 10.39 -8.06
C PHE A 199 -3.75 11.84 -7.82
N GLU A 200 -2.86 12.67 -7.28
CA GLU A 200 -3.13 14.09 -7.00
C GLU A 200 -3.35 14.90 -8.30
N GLU A 201 -2.57 14.61 -9.34
CA GLU A 201 -2.70 15.27 -10.64
C GLU A 201 -4.00 14.95 -11.38
N ARG A 202 -4.55 13.73 -11.23
CA ARG A 202 -5.64 13.23 -12.10
C ARG A 202 -7.01 13.15 -11.44
N LEU A 203 -7.12 12.85 -10.13
CA LEU A 203 -8.44 12.75 -9.49
C LEU A 203 -9.14 14.09 -9.28
N SER A 204 -8.39 15.19 -9.31
CA SER A 204 -8.96 16.54 -9.27
C SER A 204 -9.69 16.89 -10.57
N GLU A 205 -9.35 16.23 -11.69
CA GLU A 205 -9.87 16.55 -13.03
C GLU A 205 -10.77 15.44 -13.60
N GLU A 206 -10.55 14.17 -13.24
CA GLU A 206 -11.16 13.03 -13.92
C GLU A 206 -11.64 11.89 -12.99
N PRO A 207 -12.79 11.25 -13.29
CA PRO A 207 -13.22 10.01 -12.65
C PRO A 207 -12.17 8.90 -12.75
N LEU A 208 -12.01 8.09 -11.69
CA LEU A 208 -11.06 6.96 -11.67
C LEU A 208 -11.26 5.94 -12.83
N LEU A 209 -12.49 5.87 -13.37
CA LEU A 209 -12.85 5.01 -14.50
C LEU A 209 -12.49 5.58 -15.89
N SER A 210 -12.14 6.86 -16.02
CA SER A 210 -11.59 7.43 -17.27
C SER A 210 -10.07 7.30 -17.36
N MET A 211 -9.41 6.91 -16.27
CA MET A 211 -7.96 6.71 -16.25
C MET A 211 -7.51 5.56 -17.18
N PRO A 212 -6.28 5.62 -17.71
CA PRO A 212 -5.72 4.54 -18.51
C PRO A 212 -5.75 3.20 -17.76
N ALA A 213 -6.14 2.13 -18.45
CA ALA A 213 -6.29 0.80 -17.87
C ALA A 213 -5.02 0.31 -17.14
N GLY A 214 -3.83 0.65 -17.66
CA GLY A 214 -2.56 0.32 -17.03
C GLY A 214 -2.37 0.99 -15.66
N LEU A 215 -2.69 2.29 -15.54
CA LEU A 215 -2.58 3.03 -14.28
C LEU A 215 -3.56 2.49 -13.24
N ARG A 216 -4.80 2.23 -13.66
CA ARG A 216 -5.81 1.62 -12.80
C ARG A 216 -5.38 0.25 -12.30
N THR A 217 -4.81 -0.59 -13.18
CA THR A 217 -4.34 -1.93 -12.79
C THR A 217 -3.18 -1.85 -11.81
N SER A 218 -2.22 -0.94 -12.00
CA SER A 218 -1.15 -0.71 -11.03
C SER A 218 -1.68 -0.24 -9.67
N MET A 219 -2.70 0.61 -9.65
CA MET A 219 -3.32 1.07 -8.40
C MET A 219 -4.01 -0.08 -7.66
N ILE A 220 -4.72 -0.96 -8.39
CA ILE A 220 -5.34 -2.15 -7.80
C ILE A 220 -4.26 -3.05 -7.19
N ALA A 221 -3.17 -3.33 -7.91
CA ALA A 221 -2.08 -4.16 -7.42
C ALA A 221 -1.47 -3.63 -6.11
N VAL A 222 -1.11 -2.35 -6.08
CA VAL A 222 -0.52 -1.71 -4.89
C VAL A 222 -1.50 -1.69 -3.72
N ALA A 223 -2.78 -1.43 -3.98
CA ALA A 223 -3.82 -1.46 -2.96
C ALA A 223 -4.01 -2.87 -2.37
N THR A 224 -4.10 -3.90 -3.22
CA THR A 224 -4.33 -5.28 -2.75
C THR A 224 -3.13 -5.86 -2.02
N ILE A 225 -1.88 -5.57 -2.45
CA ILE A 225 -0.67 -5.97 -1.71
C ILE A 225 -0.67 -5.33 -0.32
N SER A 226 -1.02 -4.04 -0.24
CA SER A 226 -1.08 -3.32 1.04
C SER A 226 -2.14 -3.94 1.96
N ALA A 227 -3.39 -4.02 1.49
CA ALA A 227 -4.51 -4.50 2.28
C ALA A 227 -4.27 -5.92 2.81
N VAL A 228 -3.91 -6.87 1.94
CA VAL A 228 -3.70 -8.27 2.34
C VAL A 228 -2.51 -8.39 3.30
N SER A 229 -1.44 -7.62 3.11
CA SER A 229 -0.29 -7.62 4.04
C SER A 229 -0.66 -7.12 5.45
N TRP A 230 -1.49 -6.08 5.57
CA TRP A 230 -1.96 -5.60 6.88
C TRP A 230 -2.83 -6.64 7.58
N TYR A 231 -3.76 -7.28 6.86
CA TYR A 231 -4.59 -8.35 7.41
C TYR A 231 -3.77 -9.60 7.77
N ALA A 232 -2.77 -9.95 6.96
CA ALA A 232 -1.88 -11.06 7.25
C ALA A 232 -1.02 -10.80 8.49
N ALA A 233 -0.46 -9.58 8.64
CA ALA A 233 0.27 -9.18 9.84
C ALA A 233 -0.61 -9.28 11.10
N PHE A 234 -1.86 -8.82 11.02
CA PHE A 234 -2.84 -8.95 12.10
C PHE A 234 -3.18 -10.41 12.41
N GLY A 235 -3.52 -11.21 11.40
CA GLY A 235 -3.89 -12.63 11.56
C GLY A 235 -2.75 -13.46 12.14
N LEU A 236 -1.53 -13.29 11.63
CA LEU A 236 -0.32 -13.91 12.21
C LEU A 236 -0.02 -13.36 13.62
N GLY A 237 -0.44 -12.15 13.95
CA GLY A 237 -0.44 -11.61 15.31
C GLY A 237 -1.27 -12.47 16.27
N LEU A 238 -2.45 -12.90 15.84
CA LEU A 238 -3.41 -13.64 16.64
C LEU A 238 -3.16 -15.15 16.71
N ALA A 239 -2.75 -15.77 15.61
CA ALA A 239 -2.69 -17.23 15.46
C ALA A 239 -1.54 -17.89 16.23
N ARG A 240 -1.64 -17.97 17.56
CA ARG A 240 -0.61 -18.56 18.45
C ARG A 240 -0.33 -20.03 18.12
N GLU A 241 -1.30 -20.71 17.55
CA GLU A 241 -1.28 -22.13 17.18
C GLU A 241 -0.21 -22.42 16.13
N PHE A 242 0.15 -21.42 15.30
CA PHE A 242 1.14 -21.56 14.23
C PHE A 242 2.59 -21.43 14.70
N ASN A 243 2.82 -20.99 15.94
CA ASN A 243 4.18 -20.81 16.47
C ASN A 243 4.93 -22.15 16.44
N GLY A 244 6.01 -22.22 15.66
CA GLY A 244 6.85 -23.42 15.52
C GLY A 244 6.18 -24.62 14.83
N ARG A 245 4.96 -24.49 14.30
CA ARG A 245 4.23 -25.61 13.66
C ARG A 245 4.08 -25.47 12.16
N VAL A 246 3.98 -24.24 11.65
CA VAL A 246 3.74 -23.99 10.23
C VAL A 246 5.00 -23.39 9.60
N PRO A 247 5.55 -23.99 8.52
CA PRO A 247 6.71 -23.46 7.83
C PRO A 247 6.48 -22.05 7.27
N ALA A 248 7.54 -21.23 7.23
CA ALA A 248 7.48 -19.85 6.75
C ALA A 248 7.01 -19.80 5.28
N GLN A 249 7.52 -20.71 4.45
CA GLN A 249 7.14 -20.84 3.04
C GLN A 249 5.64 -21.05 2.86
N THR A 250 5.00 -21.86 3.70
CA THR A 250 3.53 -22.11 3.64
C THR A 250 2.76 -20.84 3.97
N LEU A 251 3.17 -20.10 5.02
CA LEU A 251 2.53 -18.84 5.41
C LEU A 251 2.67 -17.78 4.31
N LEU A 252 3.85 -17.67 3.72
CA LEU A 252 4.13 -16.72 2.63
C LEU A 252 3.40 -17.10 1.34
N SER A 253 3.29 -18.38 1.04
CA SER A 253 2.50 -18.87 -0.10
C SER A 253 1.01 -18.55 0.07
N LEU A 254 0.45 -18.77 1.27
CA LEU A 254 -0.93 -18.43 1.58
C LEU A 254 -1.19 -16.92 1.46
N TRP A 255 -0.27 -16.10 1.96
CA TRP A 255 -0.34 -14.64 1.81
C TRP A 255 -0.26 -14.21 0.33
N ALA A 256 0.65 -14.79 -0.45
CA ALA A 256 0.79 -14.47 -1.88
C ALA A 256 -0.45 -14.89 -2.68
N LEU A 257 -1.00 -16.07 -2.42
CA LEU A 257 -2.25 -16.55 -3.03
C LEU A 257 -3.43 -15.66 -2.67
N SER A 258 -3.54 -15.25 -1.40
CA SER A 258 -4.57 -14.32 -0.94
C SER A 258 -4.46 -12.96 -1.64
N THR A 259 -3.23 -12.48 -1.84
CA THR A 259 -2.96 -11.24 -2.57
C THR A 259 -3.36 -11.35 -4.04
N MET A 260 -3.03 -12.46 -4.70
CA MET A 260 -3.41 -12.72 -6.08
C MET A 260 -4.93 -12.82 -6.24
N ALA A 261 -5.61 -13.53 -5.33
CA ALA A 261 -7.06 -13.64 -5.33
C ALA A 261 -7.74 -12.28 -5.15
N ALA A 262 -7.27 -11.47 -4.20
CA ALA A 262 -7.79 -10.12 -3.98
C ALA A 262 -7.57 -9.22 -5.21
N PHE A 263 -6.39 -9.29 -5.84
CA PHE A 263 -6.09 -8.58 -7.08
C PHE A 263 -7.04 -8.97 -8.21
N LEU A 264 -7.21 -10.26 -8.46
CA LEU A 264 -8.11 -10.77 -9.51
C LEU A 264 -9.55 -10.34 -9.28
N LEU A 265 -10.04 -10.42 -8.04
CA LEU A 265 -11.38 -10.00 -7.67
C LEU A 265 -11.59 -8.50 -7.91
N ALA A 266 -10.67 -7.66 -7.44
CA ALA A 266 -10.74 -6.22 -7.60
C ALA A 266 -10.63 -5.80 -9.09
N TRP A 267 -9.76 -6.48 -9.84
CA TRP A 267 -9.60 -6.26 -11.27
C TRP A 267 -10.87 -6.62 -12.05
N LEU A 268 -11.46 -7.79 -11.76
CA LEU A 268 -12.71 -8.23 -12.38
C LEU A 268 -13.87 -7.29 -12.03
N ALA A 269 -14.00 -6.88 -10.77
CA ALA A 269 -15.01 -5.92 -10.33
C ALA A 269 -14.90 -4.60 -11.11
N MET A 270 -13.68 -4.09 -11.32
CA MET A 270 -13.45 -2.89 -12.13
C MET A 270 -13.81 -3.09 -13.60
N ALA A 271 -13.48 -4.25 -14.18
CA ALA A 271 -13.84 -4.56 -15.57
C ALA A 271 -15.36 -4.64 -15.77
N VAL A 272 -16.09 -5.25 -14.82
CA VAL A 272 -17.56 -5.33 -14.83
C VAL A 272 -18.17 -3.94 -14.72
N LEU A 273 -17.71 -3.12 -13.77
CA LEU A 273 -18.21 -1.76 -13.58
C LEU A 273 -17.99 -0.87 -14.80
N GLU A 274 -16.84 -1.01 -15.47
CA GLU A 274 -16.56 -0.31 -16.72
C GLU A 274 -17.53 -0.70 -17.84
N ARG A 275 -17.83 -2.00 -18.00
CA ARG A 275 -18.80 -2.48 -18.99
C ARG A 275 -20.19 -1.91 -18.73
N HIS A 276 -20.64 -1.88 -17.48
CA HIS A 276 -21.94 -1.29 -17.12
C HIS A 276 -22.01 0.20 -17.43
N ARG A 277 -20.98 0.98 -17.10
CA ARG A 277 -20.96 2.42 -17.42
C ARG A 277 -20.90 2.72 -18.92
N ARG A 278 -20.14 1.94 -19.69
CA ARG A 278 -20.09 2.07 -21.15
C ARG A 278 -21.45 1.77 -21.78
N ARG A 279 -22.18 0.76 -21.28
CA ARG A 279 -23.56 0.45 -21.72
C ARG A 279 -24.54 1.57 -21.36
N GLY A 280 -24.48 2.09 -20.13
CA GLY A 280 -25.32 3.23 -19.71
C GLY A 280 -25.09 4.51 -20.55
N ARG A 281 -23.85 4.76 -20.99
CA ARG A 281 -23.53 5.91 -21.87
C ARG A 281 -23.99 5.70 -23.32
N LYS A 282 -24.15 4.44 -23.76
CA LYS A 282 -24.62 4.07 -25.12
C LYS A 282 -26.12 3.74 -25.18
N GLY A 283 -26.86 3.89 -24.07
CA GLY A 283 -28.33 3.81 -24.04
C GLY A 283 -28.98 4.87 -24.95
N PRO A 284 -30.20 4.60 -25.46
CA PRO A 284 -30.59 4.87 -26.84
C PRO A 284 -30.37 6.33 -27.22
N GLY A 285 -29.78 6.54 -28.40
CA GLY A 285 -29.55 7.86 -28.95
C GLY A 285 -30.78 8.74 -28.77
N ARG A 286 -30.58 9.95 -28.25
CA ARG A 286 -31.48 11.04 -28.62
C ARG A 286 -31.47 11.01 -30.14
N GLY A 287 -32.58 10.58 -30.74
CA GLY A 287 -32.78 10.67 -32.18
C GLY A 287 -32.50 12.11 -32.63
N PRO A 288 -32.23 12.34 -33.92
CA PRO A 288 -32.15 13.69 -34.45
C PRO A 288 -33.39 14.44 -33.93
N GLY A 289 -33.17 15.52 -33.19
CA GLY A 289 -34.25 16.33 -32.65
C GLY A 289 -35.21 16.70 -33.77
N PRO A 290 -36.52 16.90 -33.47
CA PRO A 290 -37.48 17.27 -34.49
C PRO A 290 -36.91 18.45 -35.28
N GLY A 291 -36.78 18.26 -36.59
CA GLY A 291 -36.24 19.28 -37.49
C GLY A 291 -36.99 20.60 -37.29
N PRO A 292 -36.33 21.74 -37.58
CA PRO A 292 -36.96 23.04 -37.39
C PRO A 292 -38.29 23.06 -38.13
N GLY A 293 -39.39 23.23 -37.38
CA GLY A 293 -40.73 23.33 -37.93
C GLY A 293 -40.84 24.46 -38.95
N PRO A 294 -41.79 24.36 -39.90
CA PRO A 294 -41.93 25.33 -40.98
C PRO A 294 -42.10 26.74 -40.39
N ARG A 295 -41.18 27.62 -40.78
CA ARG A 295 -41.16 29.02 -40.41
C ARG A 295 -42.32 29.70 -41.15
N ILE A 296 -43.44 29.90 -40.47
CA ILE A 296 -44.59 30.64 -41.02
C ILE A 296 -44.11 32.08 -41.27
N ALA A 297 -44.07 32.47 -42.54
CA ALA A 297 -43.78 33.84 -42.94
C ALA A 297 -44.95 34.75 -42.54
N PRO A 298 -44.69 35.97 -42.03
CA PRO A 298 -45.76 36.93 -41.77
C PRO A 298 -46.42 37.33 -43.09
N SER A 299 -47.75 37.22 -43.11
CA SER A 299 -48.61 37.79 -44.15
C SER A 299 -48.43 39.31 -44.20
N ALA A 300 -48.25 39.81 -45.42
CA ALA A 300 -48.12 41.23 -45.77
C ALA A 300 -49.36 42.06 -45.39
#